data_AF-A0A829A0Y4-F1
#
_entry.id   AF-A0A829A0Y4-F1
#
_cell.length_a   1.000
_cell.length_b   1.000
_cell.length_c   1.000
_cell.angle_alpha   90.00
_cell.angle_beta   90.00
_cell.angle_gamma   90.00
#
_symmetry.space_group_name_H-M   'P 1'
#
loop_
_entity.id
_entity.type
_entity.pdbx_description
1 polymer ?
#
loop_
_entity_poly.entity_id
_entity_poly.type
_entity_poly.pdbx_seq_one_letter_code
_entity_poly.pdbx_strand_id
1 'polypeptide(L)'
;MTSKNENKELLTKKNQPIKTITQQDINALEITLEQLQSWSSILEVLNKFFDCEKEPINKKNIIQKYHANAQIFKIFLNDFLQRTESLEKQLEKLKTREKVKIYEK
;
A
#
# COMPACT_ATOMS: atom_id res chain seq x y z
N MET A 1 -43.25 22.71 17.12
CA MET A 1 -42.33 23.25 16.09
C MET A 1 -41.00 22.54 16.24
N THR A 2 -40.76 21.49 15.47
CA THR A 2 -39.50 20.73 15.49
C THR A 2 -38.51 21.40 14.54
N SER A 3 -37.49 22.05 15.12
CA SER A 3 -36.35 22.58 14.38
C SER A 3 -35.69 21.43 13.60
N LYS A 4 -35.80 21.49 12.27
CA LYS A 4 -35.08 20.61 11.35
C LYS A 4 -33.63 21.10 11.37
N ASN A 5 -32.76 20.46 12.15
CA ASN A 5 -31.33 20.63 12.00
C ASN A 5 -30.95 20.14 10.60
N GLU A 6 -30.77 21.08 9.67
CA GLU A 6 -30.30 20.80 8.33
C GLU A 6 -28.82 20.40 8.44
N ASN A 7 -28.55 19.10 8.49
CA ASN A 7 -27.20 18.56 8.35
C ASN A 7 -26.66 18.90 6.95
N LYS A 8 -26.06 20.08 6.77
CA LYS A 8 -25.45 20.49 5.51
C LYS A 8 -24.11 19.77 5.36
N GLU A 9 -23.98 18.94 4.32
CA GLU A 9 -22.71 18.33 3.93
C GLU A 9 -21.78 19.41 3.36
N LEU A 10 -20.49 19.39 3.73
CA LEU A 10 -19.50 20.23 3.07
C LEU A 10 -19.19 19.69 1.67
N LEU A 11 -19.29 20.58 0.69
CA LEU A 11 -18.97 20.29 -0.71
C LEU A 11 -17.79 21.14 -1.16
N THR A 12 -17.05 20.66 -2.16
CA THR A 12 -16.04 21.45 -2.86
C THR A 12 -16.69 22.53 -3.74
N LYS A 13 -15.89 23.45 -4.29
CA LYS A 13 -16.34 24.46 -5.28
C LYS A 13 -17.04 23.87 -6.51
N LYS A 14 -16.81 22.58 -6.79
CA LYS A 14 -17.44 21.83 -7.89
C LYS A 14 -18.57 20.90 -7.41
N ASN A 15 -19.16 21.17 -6.24
CA ASN A 15 -20.23 20.38 -5.63
C ASN A 15 -19.87 18.91 -5.37
N GLN A 16 -18.60 18.60 -5.11
CA GLN A 16 -18.18 17.22 -4.78
C GLN A 16 -18.17 17.01 -3.26
N PRO A 17 -18.60 15.84 -2.77
CA PRO A 17 -18.60 15.55 -1.33
C PRO A 17 -17.19 15.45 -0.75
N ILE A 18 -16.98 16.05 0.42
CA ILE A 18 -15.70 15.98 1.14
C ILE A 18 -15.76 14.83 2.15
N LYS A 19 -14.82 13.89 2.06
CA LYS A 19 -14.69 12.76 3.01
C LYS A 19 -13.96 13.19 4.27
N THR A 20 -14.39 12.66 5.42
CA THR A 20 -13.69 12.86 6.69
C THR A 20 -12.51 11.90 6.78
N ILE A 21 -11.29 12.37 6.50
CA ILE A 21 -10.06 11.58 6.63
C ILE A 21 -9.34 12.03 7.90
N THR A 22 -8.92 11.10 8.77
CA THR A 22 -8.14 11.44 9.97
C THR A 22 -6.65 11.28 9.69
N GLN A 23 -5.80 12.00 10.44
CA GLN A 23 -4.34 11.84 10.34
C GLN A 23 -3.91 10.38 10.59
N GLN A 24 -4.61 9.66 11.47
CA GLN A 24 -4.36 8.23 11.69
C GLN A 24 -4.55 7.39 10.43
N ASP A 25 -5.51 7.72 9.55
CA ASP A 25 -5.66 6.97 8.30
C ASP A 25 -4.50 7.25 7.34
N ILE A 26 -4.05 8.51 7.29
CA ILE A 26 -2.90 8.93 6.47
C ILE A 26 -1.65 8.18 6.93
N ASN A 27 -1.36 8.22 8.23
CA ASN A 27 -0.21 7.52 8.81
C ASN A 27 -0.29 5.99 8.56
N ALA A 28 -1.48 5.40 8.62
CA ALA A 28 -1.66 3.97 8.36
C ALA A 28 -1.35 3.61 6.89
N LEU A 29 -1.71 4.48 5.94
CA LEU A 29 -1.35 4.31 4.53
C LEU A 29 0.16 4.48 4.31
N GLU A 30 0.77 5.48 4.94
CA GLU A 30 2.21 5.74 4.86
C GLU A 30 3.02 4.54 5.36
N ILE A 31 2.64 3.96 6.50
CA ILE A 31 3.29 2.75 7.04
C ILE A 31 3.22 1.60 6.03
N THR A 32 2.04 1.32 5.45
CA THR A 32 1.90 0.24 4.46
C THR A 32 2.76 0.50 3.23
N LEU A 33 2.86 1.76 2.79
CA LEU A 33 3.66 2.17 1.64
C LEU A 33 5.16 2.01 1.90
N GLU A 34 5.66 2.49 3.05
CA GLU A 34 7.06 2.33 3.45
C GLU A 34 7.48 0.86 3.50
N GLN A 35 6.59 0.01 4.03
CA GLN A 35 6.83 -1.42 4.09
C GLN A 35 6.92 -2.06 2.70
N LEU A 36 6.06 -1.69 1.75
CA LEU A 36 6.19 -2.13 0.36
C LEU A 36 7.50 -1.65 -0.27
N GLN A 37 7.86 -0.38 -0.04
CA GLN A 37 9.09 0.21 -0.57
C GLN A 37 10.36 -0.40 0.02
N SER A 38 10.30 -0.92 1.25
CA SER A 38 11.46 -1.55 1.91
C SER A 38 12.02 -2.75 1.13
N TRP A 39 11.22 -3.37 0.26
CA TRP A 39 11.66 -4.47 -0.60
C TRP A 39 12.50 -4.03 -1.81
N SER A 40 12.53 -2.75 -2.15
CA SER A 40 13.17 -2.25 -3.38
C SER A 40 14.63 -2.70 -3.49
N SER A 41 15.40 -2.56 -2.41
CA SER A 41 16.82 -2.93 -2.39
C SER A 41 17.05 -4.45 -2.54
N ILE A 42 16.15 -5.27 -1.98
CA ILE A 42 16.22 -6.73 -2.07
C ILE A 42 15.86 -7.19 -3.50
N LEU A 43 14.86 -6.54 -4.11
CA LEU A 43 14.47 -6.81 -5.50
C LEU A 43 15.58 -6.42 -6.48
N GLU A 44 16.34 -5.34 -6.22
CA GLU A 44 17.52 -5.00 -7.02
C GLU A 44 18.59 -6.09 -6.98
N VAL A 45 18.81 -6.73 -5.83
CA VAL A 45 19.74 -7.86 -5.69
C VAL A 45 19.27 -9.06 -6.50
N LEU A 46 17.96 -9.37 -6.45
CA LEU A 46 17.37 -10.42 -7.27
C LEU A 46 17.53 -10.11 -8.77
N ASN A 47 17.23 -8.88 -9.19
CA ASN A 47 17.35 -8.46 -10.58
C ASN A 47 18.78 -8.63 -11.09
N LYS A 48 19.78 -8.15 -10.33
CA LYS A 48 21.20 -8.31 -10.67
C LYS A 48 21.62 -9.77 -10.83
N PHE A 49 21.08 -10.68 -10.02
CA PHE A 49 21.38 -12.10 -10.16
C PHE A 49 20.84 -12.68 -11.48
N PHE A 50 19.60 -12.34 -11.85
CA PHE A 50 18.98 -12.84 -13.06
C PHE A 50 19.52 -12.16 -14.33
N ASP A 51 19.99 -10.91 -14.25
CA ASP A 51 20.60 -10.18 -15.36
C ASP A 51 22.02 -10.65 -15.71
N CYS A 52 22.68 -11.43 -14.83
CA CYS A 52 24.01 -11.98 -15.05
C CYS A 52 24.00 -13.21 -16.00
N GLU A 53 23.57 -13.02 -17.25
CA GLU A 53 23.59 -14.05 -18.30
C GLU A 53 25.01 -14.38 -18.82
N LYS A 54 26.02 -13.56 -18.50
CA LYS A 54 27.34 -13.58 -19.17
C LYS A 54 28.53 -14.07 -18.33
N GLU A 55 28.33 -14.47 -17.08
CA GLU A 55 29.45 -14.97 -16.25
C GLU A 55 29.82 -16.43 -16.59
N PRO A 56 31.10 -16.83 -16.43
CA PRO A 56 31.52 -18.22 -16.60
C PRO A 56 30.69 -19.16 -15.72
N ILE A 57 30.11 -20.19 -16.36
CA ILE A 57 29.10 -21.06 -15.74
C ILE A 57 29.75 -21.97 -14.68
N ASN A 58 29.80 -21.51 -13.43
CA ASN A 58 29.98 -22.39 -12.29
C ASN A 58 28.62 -22.93 -11.84
N LYS A 59 28.21 -24.06 -12.43
CA LYS A 59 26.88 -24.68 -12.22
C LYS A 59 26.51 -24.85 -10.75
N LYS A 60 27.45 -25.29 -9.90
CA LYS A 60 27.20 -25.53 -8.47
C LYS A 60 26.87 -24.23 -7.73
N ASN A 61 27.63 -23.17 -8.02
CA ASN A 61 27.42 -21.84 -7.41
C ASN A 61 26.09 -21.22 -7.88
N ILE A 62 25.76 -21.35 -9.17
CA ILE A 62 24.50 -20.86 -9.74
C ILE A 62 23.30 -21.54 -9.10
N ILE A 63 23.32 -22.87 -8.95
CA ILE A 63 22.24 -23.63 -8.31
C ILE A 63 22.05 -23.18 -6.85
N GLN A 64 23.12 -23.00 -6.10
CA GLN A 64 23.04 -22.55 -4.70
C GLN A 64 22.47 -21.12 -4.59
N LYS A 65 22.96 -20.19 -5.41
CA LYS A 65 22.45 -18.81 -5.46
C LYS A 65 20.98 -18.76 -5.91
N TYR A 66 20.61 -19.58 -6.88
CA TYR A 66 19.23 -19.71 -7.34
C TYR A 66 18.30 -20.15 -6.21
N HIS A 67 18.68 -21.19 -5.44
CA HIS A 67 17.86 -21.64 -4.31
C HIS A 67 17.68 -20.56 -3.24
N ALA A 68 18.74 -19.81 -2.91
CA ALA A 68 18.65 -18.70 -1.97
C ALA A 68 17.71 -17.59 -2.50
N ASN A 69 17.88 -17.19 -3.77
CA ASN A 69 17.07 -16.16 -4.41
C ASN A 69 15.60 -16.57 -4.58
N ALA A 70 15.33 -17.85 -4.86
CA ALA A 70 13.97 -18.39 -4.92
C ALA A 70 13.27 -18.33 -3.54
N GLN A 71 14.01 -18.58 -2.45
CA GLN A 71 13.47 -18.42 -1.09
C GLN A 71 13.16 -16.96 -0.78
N ILE A 72 14.06 -16.04 -1.11
CA ILE A 72 13.85 -14.60 -0.95
C ILE A 72 12.61 -14.15 -1.74
N PHE A 73 12.50 -14.57 -3.00
CA PHE A 73 11.34 -14.24 -3.84
C PHE A 73 10.03 -14.78 -3.25
N LYS A 74 10.03 -16.00 -2.71
CA LYS A 74 8.83 -16.57 -2.07
C LYS A 74 8.39 -15.76 -0.84
N ILE A 75 9.34 -15.31 -0.03
CA ILE A 75 9.06 -14.46 1.14
C ILE A 75 8.52 -13.09 0.68
N PHE A 76 9.20 -12.47 -0.29
CA PHE A 76 8.76 -11.22 -0.90
C PHE A 76 7.33 -11.33 -1.42
N LEU A 77 7.03 -12.35 -2.23
CA LEU A 77 5.72 -12.51 -2.85
C LEU A 77 4.62 -12.64 -1.80
N ASN A 78 4.85 -13.44 -0.75
CA ASN A 78 3.89 -13.60 0.33
C ASN A 78 3.65 -12.28 1.08
N ASP A 79 4.73 -11.58 1.44
CA ASP A 79 4.64 -10.31 2.17
C ASP A 79 4.00 -9.19 1.31
N PHE A 80 4.36 -9.12 0.04
CA PHE A 80 3.78 -8.18 -0.94
C PHE A 80 2.27 -8.37 -1.09
N LEU A 81 1.81 -9.62 -1.21
CA LEU A 81 0.38 -9.92 -1.30
C LEU A 81 -0.36 -9.50 -0.03
N GLN A 82 0.18 -9.81 1.15
CA GLN A 82 -0.42 -9.43 2.43
C GLN A 82 -0.51 -7.90 2.59
N ARG A 83 0.54 -7.17 2.22
CA ARG A 83 0.54 -5.70 2.30
C ARG A 83 -0.39 -5.07 1.29
N THR A 84 -0.49 -5.61 0.09
CA THR A 84 -1.43 -5.15 -0.94
C THR A 84 -2.87 -5.33 -0.47
N GLU A 85 -3.20 -6.48 0.10
CA GLU A 85 -4.52 -6.73 0.68
C GLU A 85 -4.82 -5.76 1.84
N SER A 86 -3.83 -5.46 2.69
CA SER A 86 -3.96 -4.45 3.76
C SER A 86 -4.24 -3.06 3.19
N LEU A 87 -3.53 -2.66 2.13
CA LEU A 87 -3.72 -1.37 1.46
C LEU A 87 -5.12 -1.25 0.83
N GLU A 88 -5.60 -2.32 0.18
CA GLU A 88 -6.96 -2.39 -0.36
C GLU A 88 -8.01 -2.20 0.75
N LYS A 89 -7.85 -2.88 1.89
CA LYS A 89 -8.74 -2.71 3.05
C LYS A 89 -8.71 -1.29 3.61
N GLN A 90 -7.53 -0.68 3.71
CA GLN A 90 -7.37 0.71 4.14
C GLN A 90 -8.10 1.67 3.17
N LEU A 91 -7.98 1.43 1.87
CA LEU A 91 -8.64 2.23 0.84
C LEU A 91 -10.16 2.08 0.88
N GLU A 92 -10.69 0.86 1.02
CA GLU A 92 -12.13 0.63 1.13
C GLU A 92 -12.73 1.28 2.39
N LYS A 93 -12.00 1.27 3.51
CA LYS A 93 -12.39 2.01 4.71
C LYS A 93 -12.51 3.51 4.45
N LEU A 94 -11.58 4.09 3.69
CA LEU A 94 -11.61 5.51 3.34
C LEU A 94 -12.75 5.85 2.36
N LYS A 95 -13.05 4.97 1.41
CA LYS A 95 -14.20 5.14 0.49
C LYS A 95 -15.54 5.10 1.22
N THR A 96 -15.68 4.24 2.22
CA THR A 96 -16.92 4.05 3.00
C THR A 96 -17.12 5.07 4.12
N ARG A 97 -16.08 5.83 4.49
CA ARG A 97 -16.18 6.85 5.54
C ARG A 97 -17.25 7.91 5.26
N GLU A 98 -17.79 8.43 6.36
CA GLU A 98 -18.74 9.52 6.33
C GLU A 98 -18.14 10.78 5.70
N LYS A 99 -19.03 11.58 5.11
CA LYS A 99 -18.70 12.91 4.62
C LYS A 99 -18.69 13.91 5.77
N VAL A 100 -17.98 15.02 5.59
CA VAL A 100 -17.94 16.08 6.58
C VAL A 100 -19.32 16.77 6.64
N LYS A 101 -19.87 16.89 7.85
CA LYS A 101 -21.14 17.56 8.15
C LYS A 101 -20.85 18.82 8.96
N ILE A 102 -21.56 19.91 8.66
CA ILE A 102 -21.55 21.13 9.48
C ILE A 102 -22.69 21.06 10.49
N TYR A 103 -22.38 21.33 11.75
CA TYR A 103 -23.39 21.55 12.78
C TYR A 103 -23.43 23.06 13.07
N GLU A 104 -24.55 23.72 12.72
CA GLU A 104 -24.80 25.09 13.17
C GLU A 104 -25.01 25.05 14.70
N LYS A 105 -24.31 25.96 15.40
CA LYS A 105 -24.19 25.97 16.87
C LYS A 105 -25.20 26.89 17.51
#